data_AF-A0A964FM56-F1
#
_entry.id   AF-A0A964FM56-F1
#
_cell.length_a   1.000
_cell.length_b   1.000
_cell.length_c   1.000
_cell.angle_alpha   90.00
_cell.angle_beta   90.00
_cell.angle_gamma   90.00
#
_symmetry.space_group_name_H-M   'P 1'
#
loop_
_entity.id
_entity.type
_entity.pdbx_description
1 polymer ?
#
loop_
_entity_poly.entity_id
_entity_poly.type
_entity_poly.pdbx_seq_one_letter_code
_entity_poly.pdbx_strand_id
1 'polypeptide(L)'
;MVVVHLPPPLRSITPELVTLDRNDVLLRIFDPTKYDSTAVSFRNYGPVSRFDHHRQYSNKIDSERSVIYAAPTLSCCLVEIFGDGGVIRIEQQQLAFITLKDTLKLLDLRGSGAMAAGTLAALSSITERNISQAWGRYFYENPQLYGEIDGLIFTGAHNGEDAVCFYERAKTKMASAKVEVLNLNHPDLRDTILSIAKNHSLIVNPY
;
A
#
# COMPACT_ATOMS: atom_id res chain seq x y z
N MET A 1 -17.86 6.15 -18.50
CA MET A 1 -17.27 5.62 -17.24
C MET A 1 -16.56 4.32 -17.59
N VAL A 2 -15.32 4.16 -17.17
CA VAL A 2 -14.56 2.91 -17.39
C VAL A 2 -15.06 1.86 -16.38
N VAL A 3 -15.39 0.66 -16.84
CA VAL A 3 -15.91 -0.43 -16.00
C VAL A 3 -14.78 -1.41 -15.70
N VAL A 4 -14.49 -1.61 -14.40
CA VAL A 4 -13.53 -2.62 -13.95
C VAL A 4 -14.29 -3.91 -13.63
N HIS A 5 -14.03 -4.98 -14.37
CA HIS A 5 -14.65 -6.28 -14.14
C HIS A 5 -14.00 -7.02 -12.97
N LEU A 6 -14.74 -7.97 -12.37
CA LEU A 6 -14.16 -8.94 -11.43
C LEU A 6 -13.15 -9.86 -12.17
N PRO A 7 -12.15 -10.42 -11.46
CA PRO A 7 -11.34 -11.50 -12.01
C PRO A 7 -12.19 -12.76 -12.29
N PRO A 8 -11.76 -13.67 -13.18
CA PRO A 8 -10.47 -13.71 -13.87
C PRO A 8 -10.36 -12.72 -15.05
N PRO A 9 -9.15 -12.49 -15.59
CA PRO A 9 -8.95 -11.72 -16.81
C PRO A 9 -9.81 -12.23 -17.98
N LEU A 10 -10.40 -11.31 -18.74
CA LEU A 10 -11.18 -11.63 -19.96
C LEU A 10 -10.32 -11.74 -21.22
N ARG A 11 -9.00 -11.53 -21.10
CA ARG A 11 -8.03 -11.52 -22.19
C ARG A 11 -6.74 -12.20 -21.75
N SER A 12 -5.90 -12.56 -22.72
CA SER A 12 -4.52 -12.98 -22.46
C SER A 12 -3.78 -11.90 -21.67
N ILE A 13 -2.96 -12.35 -20.72
CA ILE A 13 -2.19 -11.49 -19.83
C ILE A 13 -0.69 -11.65 -20.12
N THR A 14 0.07 -10.62 -19.81
CA THR A 14 1.54 -10.65 -19.82
C THR A 14 2.03 -9.83 -18.64
N PRO A 15 1.82 -10.29 -17.40
CA PRO A 15 2.02 -9.47 -16.21
C PRO A 15 3.44 -8.89 -16.14
N GLU A 16 3.52 -7.60 -15.88
CA GLU A 16 4.79 -6.89 -15.72
C GLU A 16 5.19 -6.89 -14.25
N LEU A 17 6.47 -7.16 -13.99
CA LEU A 17 7.02 -7.20 -12.64
C LEU A 17 8.01 -6.06 -12.46
N VAL A 18 7.91 -5.41 -11.30
CA VAL A 18 8.85 -4.38 -10.85
C VAL A 18 9.57 -4.88 -9.62
N THR A 19 10.80 -4.46 -9.48
CA THR A 19 11.64 -4.81 -8.35
C THR A 19 11.89 -3.56 -7.51
N LEU A 20 11.73 -3.68 -6.18
CA LEU A 20 12.38 -2.77 -5.24
C LEU A 20 13.69 -3.40 -4.80
N ASP A 21 14.77 -2.64 -4.96
CA ASP A 21 16.13 -3.11 -4.75
C ASP A 21 16.63 -2.83 -3.34
N ARG A 22 17.80 -3.41 -3.03
CA ARG A 22 18.48 -3.15 -1.77
C ARG A 22 18.81 -1.67 -1.66
N ASN A 23 18.65 -1.12 -0.47
CA ASN A 23 18.79 0.30 -0.13
C ASN A 23 17.67 1.22 -0.63
N ASP A 24 16.66 0.72 -1.36
CA ASP A 24 15.44 1.49 -1.57
C ASP A 24 14.79 1.80 -0.22
N VAL A 25 14.23 2.99 -0.09
CA VAL A 25 13.58 3.46 1.13
C VAL A 25 12.08 3.56 0.91
N LEU A 26 11.34 2.85 1.75
CA LEU A 26 9.90 2.96 1.84
C LEU A 26 9.51 3.73 3.09
N LEU A 27 8.48 4.54 2.97
CA LEU A 27 7.88 5.29 4.06
C LEU A 27 6.55 4.66 4.42
N ARG A 28 6.26 4.65 5.72
CA ARG A 28 4.95 4.23 6.23
C ARG A 28 4.57 5.09 7.41
N ILE A 29 3.39 5.69 7.35
CA ILE A 29 2.75 6.24 8.54
C ILE A 29 1.89 5.13 9.18
N PHE A 30 2.04 4.93 10.48
CA PHE A 30 1.27 3.94 11.23
C PHE A 30 0.87 4.48 12.61
N ASP A 31 -0.20 3.91 13.18
CA ASP A 31 -0.67 4.21 14.52
C ASP A 31 -0.31 3.02 15.43
N PRO A 32 0.68 3.15 16.35
CA PRO A 32 1.12 2.05 17.19
C PRO A 32 0.06 1.55 18.18
N THR A 33 -1.04 2.29 18.36
CA THR A 33 -2.14 1.91 19.25
C THR A 33 -3.22 1.07 18.55
N LYS A 34 -3.11 0.86 17.24
CA LYS A 34 -4.10 0.13 16.43
C LYS A 34 -3.52 -1.13 15.81
N TYR A 35 -4.25 -2.23 15.91
CA TYR A 35 -3.95 -3.50 15.25
C TYR A 35 -2.54 -4.05 15.52
N ASP A 36 -1.97 -3.77 16.71
CA ASP A 36 -0.59 -4.12 17.07
C ASP A 36 0.42 -3.67 16.00
N SER A 37 0.19 -2.49 15.42
CA SER A 37 1.00 -1.97 14.33
C SER A 37 2.39 -1.57 14.81
N THR A 38 3.42 -2.16 14.24
CA THR A 38 4.81 -1.68 14.30
C THR A 38 5.18 -1.15 12.92
N ALA A 39 6.36 -0.55 12.76
CA ALA A 39 6.84 -0.04 11.47
C ALA A 39 6.77 -1.08 10.33
N VAL A 40 7.01 -2.36 10.61
CA VAL A 40 7.08 -3.45 9.62
C VAL A 40 6.08 -4.59 9.88
N SER A 41 5.13 -4.43 10.81
CA SER A 41 4.10 -5.46 11.02
C SER A 41 3.05 -5.46 9.91
N PHE A 42 2.53 -6.66 9.65
CA PHE A 42 1.48 -6.91 8.66
C PHE A 42 0.16 -7.14 9.37
N ARG A 43 -0.88 -6.43 8.94
CA ARG A 43 -2.24 -6.53 9.50
C ARG A 43 -2.93 -7.80 8.98
N ASN A 44 -3.33 -8.69 9.89
CA ASN A 44 -4.11 -9.90 9.61
C ASN A 44 -5.64 -9.70 9.74
N TYR A 45 -6.08 -8.60 10.35
CA TYR A 45 -7.48 -8.19 10.37
C TYR A 45 -7.88 -7.66 9.00
N GLY A 46 -8.76 -8.31 8.23
CA GLY A 46 -9.16 -7.89 6.88
C GLY A 46 -10.30 -8.72 6.28
N PRO A 47 -10.75 -8.38 5.07
CA PRO A 47 -10.25 -7.29 4.23
C PRO A 47 -10.87 -5.92 4.60
N VAL A 48 -10.04 -4.87 4.56
CA VAL A 48 -10.41 -3.46 4.82
C VAL A 48 -9.91 -2.56 3.69
N SER A 49 -8.65 -2.71 3.27
CA SER A 49 -8.02 -1.85 2.26
C SER A 49 -8.19 -2.40 0.83
N ARG A 50 -7.80 -1.62 -0.20
CA ARG A 50 -8.15 -1.90 -1.61
C ARG A 50 -7.63 -3.24 -2.10
N PHE A 51 -6.40 -3.60 -1.76
CA PHE A 51 -5.74 -4.81 -2.25
C PHE A 51 -5.53 -5.86 -1.16
N ASP A 52 -6.36 -5.82 -0.13
CA ASP A 52 -6.36 -6.84 0.92
C ASP A 52 -6.70 -8.21 0.31
N HIS A 53 -5.76 -9.15 0.39
CA HIS A 53 -5.90 -10.52 -0.10
C HIS A 53 -6.45 -11.49 0.95
N HIS A 54 -6.86 -11.00 2.13
CA HIS A 54 -7.49 -11.80 3.17
C HIS A 54 -8.70 -12.56 2.62
N ARG A 55 -8.89 -13.80 3.08
CA ARG A 55 -10.14 -14.53 2.88
C ARG A 55 -11.23 -13.90 3.74
N GLN A 56 -12.49 -14.08 3.35
CA GLN A 56 -13.62 -13.53 4.10
C GLN A 56 -13.94 -14.43 5.29
N TYR A 57 -13.67 -13.95 6.49
CA TYR A 57 -14.04 -14.57 7.76
C TYR A 57 -15.02 -13.70 8.54
N SER A 58 -15.85 -14.31 9.39
CA SER A 58 -16.83 -13.61 10.22
C SER A 58 -16.20 -12.63 11.21
N ASN A 59 -15.08 -13.03 11.85
CA ASN A 59 -14.31 -12.18 12.76
C ASN A 59 -13.28 -11.28 12.04
N LYS A 60 -13.19 -11.39 10.70
CA LYS A 60 -12.22 -10.71 9.85
C LYS A 60 -10.75 -10.97 10.23
N ILE A 61 -10.41 -12.03 10.94
CA ILE A 61 -9.01 -12.39 11.22
C ILE A 61 -8.61 -13.54 10.29
N ASP A 62 -7.64 -13.29 9.41
CA ASP A 62 -7.00 -14.34 8.60
C ASP A 62 -5.59 -14.63 9.15
N SER A 63 -5.41 -15.75 9.82
CA SER A 63 -4.12 -16.09 10.45
C SER A 63 -2.98 -16.34 9.45
N GLU A 64 -3.31 -16.61 8.19
CA GLU A 64 -2.32 -16.94 7.15
C GLU A 64 -2.10 -15.79 6.17
N ARG A 65 -3.05 -14.85 6.04
CA ARG A 65 -2.96 -13.72 5.12
C ARG A 65 -2.89 -12.40 5.85
N SER A 66 -1.88 -11.60 5.54
CA SER A 66 -1.72 -10.29 6.17
C SER A 66 -0.99 -9.33 5.25
N VAL A 67 -1.28 -8.04 5.40
CA VAL A 67 -0.79 -7.01 4.48
C VAL A 67 -0.14 -5.84 5.20
N ILE A 68 0.81 -5.19 4.55
CA ILE A 68 1.36 -3.89 4.94
C ILE A 68 1.33 -2.96 3.72
N TYR A 69 0.96 -1.70 3.96
CA TYR A 69 1.00 -0.65 2.95
C TYR A 69 2.11 0.34 3.29
N ALA A 70 2.82 0.79 2.26
CA ALA A 70 3.88 1.78 2.33
C ALA A 70 3.91 2.58 1.02
N ALA A 71 4.75 3.60 0.93
CA ALA A 71 4.97 4.35 -0.29
C ALA A 71 6.43 4.87 -0.38
N PRO A 72 6.95 5.20 -1.56
CA PRO A 72 8.28 5.79 -1.70
C PRO A 72 8.40 7.22 -1.16
N THR A 73 7.26 7.89 -0.88
CA THR A 73 7.24 9.30 -0.50
C THR A 73 6.36 9.55 0.73
N LEU A 74 6.70 10.60 1.48
CA LEU A 74 5.87 11.07 2.60
C LEU A 74 4.55 11.68 2.11
N SER A 75 4.60 12.31 0.93
CA SER A 75 3.43 12.91 0.26
C SER A 75 2.33 11.87 0.04
N CYS A 76 2.65 10.76 -0.64
CA CYS A 76 1.73 9.64 -0.83
C CYS A 76 1.17 9.11 0.50
N CYS A 77 2.03 8.91 1.51
CA CYS A 77 1.59 8.44 2.82
C CYS A 77 0.57 9.37 3.49
N LEU A 78 0.79 10.68 3.42
CA LEU A 78 -0.10 11.67 4.02
C LEU A 78 -1.45 11.72 3.32
N VAL A 79 -1.47 11.75 1.98
CA VAL A 79 -2.73 11.82 1.24
C VAL A 79 -3.55 10.53 1.36
N GLU A 80 -2.92 9.36 1.42
CA GLU A 80 -3.67 8.09 1.57
C GLU A 80 -4.30 7.94 2.96
N ILE A 81 -3.77 8.61 3.99
CA ILE A 81 -4.31 8.57 5.36
C ILE A 81 -5.30 9.70 5.61
N PHE A 82 -4.99 10.91 5.15
CA PHE A 82 -5.71 12.14 5.52
C PHE A 82 -6.49 12.76 4.35
N GLY A 83 -6.27 12.31 3.12
CA GLY A 83 -6.80 12.93 1.90
C GLY A 83 -8.32 12.96 1.86
N ASP A 84 -8.99 11.87 2.25
CA ASP A 84 -10.47 11.81 2.29
C ASP A 84 -11.08 12.86 3.22
N GLY A 85 -10.39 13.17 4.33
CA GLY A 85 -10.84 14.14 5.32
C GLY A 85 -10.35 15.57 5.09
N GLY A 86 -9.39 15.78 4.18
CA GLY A 86 -8.77 17.07 3.91
C GLY A 86 -7.96 17.67 5.07
N VAL A 87 -7.79 16.96 6.18
CA VAL A 87 -7.15 17.45 7.40
C VAL A 87 -6.12 16.44 7.90
N ILE A 88 -4.85 16.85 7.95
CA ILE A 88 -3.78 16.13 8.62
C ILE A 88 -3.91 16.38 10.12
N ARG A 89 -4.49 15.40 10.82
CA ARG A 89 -4.58 15.37 12.29
C ARG A 89 -3.37 14.61 12.83
N ILE A 90 -2.43 15.34 13.40
CA ILE A 90 -1.21 14.75 13.98
C ILE A 90 -1.49 14.42 15.44
N GLU A 91 -1.53 13.12 15.75
CA GLU A 91 -1.80 12.60 17.09
C GLU A 91 -0.65 11.63 17.48
N GLN A 92 -0.96 10.36 17.72
CA GLN A 92 -0.01 9.28 18.06
C GLN A 92 0.66 8.62 16.84
N GLN A 93 0.37 9.06 15.61
CA GLN A 93 0.92 8.42 14.42
C GLN A 93 2.44 8.61 14.34
N GLN A 94 3.12 7.60 13.83
CA GLN A 94 4.56 7.57 13.61
C GLN A 94 4.88 7.39 12.13
N LEU A 95 5.99 7.98 11.69
CA LEU A 95 6.58 7.79 10.38
C LEU A 95 7.76 6.82 10.48
N ALA A 96 7.69 5.70 9.78
CA ALA A 96 8.80 4.79 9.58
C ALA A 96 9.50 5.08 8.25
N PHE A 97 10.83 5.06 8.28
CA PHE A 97 11.71 4.93 7.13
C PHE A 97 12.26 3.50 7.12
N ILE A 98 11.95 2.76 6.06
CA ILE A 98 12.24 1.33 5.92
C ILE A 98 13.23 1.18 4.77
N THR A 99 14.51 1.06 5.09
CA THR A 99 15.57 0.81 4.10
C THR A 99 15.69 -0.68 3.86
N LEU A 100 15.37 -1.12 2.64
CA LEU A 100 15.36 -2.53 2.26
C LEU A 100 16.78 -3.13 2.29
N LYS A 101 16.89 -4.36 2.80
CA LYS A 101 18.12 -5.16 2.72
C LYS A 101 18.03 -6.31 1.73
N ASP A 102 16.83 -6.58 1.24
CA ASP A 102 16.52 -7.65 0.30
C ASP A 102 15.66 -7.10 -0.82
N THR A 103 15.75 -7.75 -1.97
CA THR A 103 14.98 -7.40 -3.15
C THR A 103 13.52 -7.89 -3.02
N LEU A 104 12.56 -7.01 -3.32
CA LEU A 104 11.12 -7.30 -3.29
C LEU A 104 10.56 -7.23 -4.71
N LYS A 105 9.82 -8.27 -5.11
CA LYS A 105 9.23 -8.40 -6.45
C LYS A 105 7.74 -8.09 -6.41
N LEU A 106 7.33 -7.09 -7.16
CA LEU A 106 5.96 -6.56 -7.18
C LEU A 106 5.32 -6.75 -8.54
N LEU A 107 4.02 -7.06 -8.55
CA LEU A 107 3.21 -6.93 -9.76
C LEU A 107 2.96 -5.45 -10.03
N ASP A 108 3.26 -5.00 -11.25
CA ASP A 108 3.02 -3.62 -11.66
C ASP A 108 1.57 -3.42 -12.09
N LEU A 109 0.83 -2.62 -11.32
CA LEU A 109 -0.53 -2.20 -11.61
C LEU A 109 -0.63 -0.72 -11.98
N ARG A 110 0.50 -0.07 -12.28
CA ARG A 110 0.52 1.31 -12.79
C ARG A 110 0.24 1.30 -14.29
N GLY A 111 -0.50 2.29 -14.78
CA GLY A 111 -0.70 2.52 -16.22
C GLY A 111 -1.00 1.25 -17.04
N SER A 112 -0.16 0.97 -18.04
CA SER A 112 -0.27 -0.23 -18.89
C SER A 112 0.02 -1.54 -18.16
N GLY A 113 0.76 -1.54 -17.05
CA GLY A 113 1.02 -2.73 -16.24
C GLY A 113 -0.27 -3.37 -15.73
N ALA A 114 -1.25 -2.56 -15.29
CA ALA A 114 -2.59 -3.07 -14.95
C ALA A 114 -3.29 -3.74 -16.14
N MET A 115 -3.12 -3.18 -17.34
CA MET A 115 -3.67 -3.78 -18.56
C MET A 115 -3.03 -5.13 -18.86
N ALA A 116 -1.71 -5.20 -18.73
CA ALA A 116 -0.92 -6.41 -18.91
C ALA A 116 -1.24 -7.49 -17.86
N ALA A 117 -1.59 -7.08 -16.63
CA ALA A 117 -2.10 -7.94 -15.56
C ALA A 117 -3.56 -8.39 -15.76
N GLY A 118 -4.24 -7.97 -16.83
CA GLY A 118 -5.60 -8.40 -17.14
C GLY A 118 -6.73 -7.57 -16.54
N THR A 119 -6.40 -6.42 -15.96
CA THR A 119 -7.35 -5.45 -15.38
C THR A 119 -7.16 -4.07 -16.01
N LEU A 120 -7.60 -2.99 -15.35
CA LEU A 120 -7.48 -1.61 -15.82
C LEU A 120 -6.78 -0.76 -14.77
N ALA A 121 -6.05 0.28 -15.18
CA ALA A 121 -5.38 1.21 -14.25
C ALA A 121 -6.34 1.85 -13.23
N ALA A 122 -7.61 2.02 -13.59
CA ALA A 122 -8.65 2.51 -12.70
C ALA A 122 -8.88 1.61 -11.46
N LEU A 123 -8.42 0.35 -11.47
CA LEU A 123 -8.57 -0.58 -10.33
C LEU A 123 -8.03 0.00 -9.02
N SER A 124 -6.97 0.83 -9.05
CA SER A 124 -6.41 1.45 -7.84
C SER A 124 -7.23 2.64 -7.33
N SER A 125 -8.14 3.20 -8.14
CA SER A 125 -8.93 4.39 -7.82
C SER A 125 -10.44 4.17 -7.74
N ILE A 126 -10.94 2.97 -8.06
CA ILE A 126 -12.37 2.65 -7.87
C ILE A 126 -12.79 2.68 -6.39
N THR A 127 -14.06 2.99 -6.16
CA THR A 127 -14.68 3.00 -4.82
C THR A 127 -15.08 1.60 -4.34
N GLU A 128 -15.33 0.70 -5.28
CA GLU A 128 -15.83 -0.66 -5.12
C GLU A 128 -14.73 -1.58 -4.59
N ARG A 129 -14.45 -1.50 -3.29
CA ARG A 129 -13.38 -2.29 -2.65
C ARG A 129 -13.54 -3.80 -2.82
N ASN A 130 -14.77 -4.30 -2.97
CA ASN A 130 -15.00 -5.72 -3.25
C ASN A 130 -14.33 -6.16 -4.56
N ILE A 131 -14.29 -5.29 -5.59
CA ILE A 131 -13.64 -5.57 -6.87
C ILE A 131 -12.13 -5.53 -6.73
N SER A 132 -11.57 -4.47 -6.14
CA SER A 132 -10.13 -4.35 -5.94
C SER A 132 -9.55 -5.46 -5.05
N GLN A 133 -10.29 -5.86 -4.00
CA GLN A 133 -9.90 -6.95 -3.11
C GLN A 133 -10.03 -8.32 -3.81
N ALA A 134 -11.03 -8.51 -4.68
CA ALA A 134 -11.12 -9.72 -5.49
C ALA A 134 -9.91 -9.88 -6.40
N TRP A 135 -9.47 -8.79 -7.04
CA TRP A 135 -8.22 -8.78 -7.81
C TRP A 135 -6.99 -9.02 -6.94
N GLY A 136 -6.85 -8.37 -5.78
CA GLY A 136 -5.76 -8.62 -4.83
C GLY A 136 -5.64 -10.09 -4.46
N ARG A 137 -6.77 -10.75 -4.13
CA ARG A 137 -6.82 -12.21 -3.92
C ARG A 137 -6.41 -12.99 -5.16
N TYR A 138 -6.95 -12.64 -6.32
CA TYR A 138 -6.67 -13.36 -7.56
C TYR A 138 -5.18 -13.32 -7.94
N PHE A 139 -4.52 -12.17 -7.80
CA PHE A 139 -3.08 -12.04 -8.04
C PHE A 139 -2.27 -12.93 -7.09
N TYR A 140 -2.65 -12.94 -5.81
CA TYR A 140 -1.99 -13.78 -4.79
C TYR A 140 -2.18 -15.29 -5.04
N GLU A 141 -3.39 -15.70 -5.41
CA GLU A 141 -3.79 -17.12 -5.53
C GLU A 141 -3.36 -17.78 -6.84
N ASN A 142 -2.87 -17.01 -7.82
CA ASN A 142 -2.50 -17.51 -9.14
C ASN A 142 -1.02 -17.28 -9.48
N PRO A 143 -0.06 -17.83 -8.70
CA PRO A 143 1.37 -17.65 -8.96
C PRO A 143 1.83 -18.24 -10.31
N GLN A 144 1.10 -19.20 -10.88
CA GLN A 144 1.34 -19.71 -12.23
C GLN A 144 1.12 -18.65 -13.32
N LEU A 145 0.34 -17.61 -13.04
CA LEU A 145 0.04 -16.51 -13.95
C LEU A 145 0.89 -15.27 -13.66
N TYR A 146 1.03 -14.91 -12.37
CA TYR A 146 1.66 -13.65 -11.95
C TYR A 146 3.05 -13.84 -11.33
N GLY A 147 3.49 -15.07 -11.15
CA GLY A 147 4.70 -15.42 -10.39
C GLY A 147 4.49 -15.34 -8.87
N GLU A 148 5.47 -15.85 -8.13
CA GLU A 148 5.55 -15.70 -6.67
C GLU A 148 5.93 -14.26 -6.30
N ILE A 149 4.94 -13.35 -6.33
CA ILE A 149 5.12 -11.93 -5.99
C ILE A 149 5.11 -11.69 -4.48
N ASP A 150 5.90 -10.73 -4.03
CA ASP A 150 5.92 -10.22 -2.65
C ASP A 150 4.79 -9.23 -2.38
N GLY A 151 4.22 -8.63 -3.43
CA GLY A 151 3.20 -7.60 -3.32
C GLY A 151 2.82 -6.96 -4.66
N LEU A 152 2.25 -5.75 -4.58
CA LEU A 152 1.78 -4.95 -5.69
C LEU A 152 2.37 -3.53 -5.61
N ILE A 153 2.65 -2.92 -6.76
CA ILE A 153 2.87 -1.48 -6.89
C ILE A 153 1.75 -0.88 -7.75
N PHE A 154 1.19 0.25 -7.33
CA PHE A 154 0.05 0.87 -8.00
C PHE A 154 0.05 2.38 -7.82
N THR A 155 -0.64 3.08 -8.72
CA THR A 155 -0.84 4.52 -8.64
C THR A 155 -1.91 4.85 -7.58
N GLY A 156 -1.54 5.64 -6.57
CA GLY A 156 -2.42 6.09 -5.50
C GLY A 156 -3.58 6.94 -6.01
N ALA A 157 -4.75 6.81 -5.37
CA ALA A 157 -5.99 7.41 -5.86
C ALA A 157 -6.05 8.94 -5.62
N HIS A 158 -5.34 9.43 -4.60
CA HIS A 158 -5.45 10.83 -4.16
C HIS A 158 -4.54 11.80 -4.91
N ASN A 159 -3.28 11.43 -5.15
CA ASN A 159 -2.28 12.31 -5.78
C ASN A 159 -1.56 11.69 -6.99
N GLY A 160 -1.86 10.44 -7.35
CA GLY A 160 -1.22 9.75 -8.46
C GLY A 160 0.23 9.33 -8.22
N GLU A 161 0.75 9.44 -6.99
CA GLU A 161 2.07 8.91 -6.63
C GLU A 161 2.01 7.39 -6.42
N ASP A 162 3.16 6.73 -6.47
CA ASP A 162 3.23 5.28 -6.30
C ASP A 162 2.98 4.86 -4.85
N ALA A 163 2.12 3.87 -4.67
CA ALA A 163 1.88 3.17 -3.41
C ALA A 163 2.19 1.69 -3.58
N VAL A 164 2.58 1.05 -2.49
CA VAL A 164 2.90 -0.39 -2.46
C VAL A 164 2.09 -1.10 -1.38
N CYS A 165 1.67 -2.31 -1.70
CA CYS A 165 1.05 -3.25 -0.76
C CYS A 165 1.84 -4.55 -0.79
N PHE A 166 2.37 -4.99 0.34
CA PHE A 166 3.04 -6.28 0.44
C PHE A 166 2.15 -7.31 1.12
N TYR A 167 2.24 -8.55 0.63
CA TYR A 167 1.65 -9.73 1.25
C TYR A 167 2.59 -10.32 2.29
N GLU A 168 2.09 -11.24 3.13
CA GLU A 168 2.89 -11.90 4.16
C GLU A 168 4.14 -12.61 3.62
N ARG A 169 4.18 -12.94 2.32
CA ARG A 169 5.36 -13.46 1.63
C ARG A 169 6.59 -12.57 1.81
N ALA A 170 6.38 -11.25 1.93
CA ALA A 170 7.43 -10.27 2.14
C ALA A 170 7.88 -10.14 3.61
N LYS A 171 7.21 -10.78 4.59
CA LYS A 171 7.46 -10.56 6.02
C LYS A 171 8.92 -10.70 6.42
N THR A 172 9.57 -11.80 6.00
CA THR A 172 10.96 -12.06 6.37
C THR A 172 11.91 -10.99 5.81
N LYS A 173 11.69 -10.55 4.57
CA LYS A 173 12.46 -9.49 3.91
C LYS A 173 12.22 -8.12 4.54
N MET A 174 10.97 -7.82 4.91
CA MET A 174 10.63 -6.57 5.61
C MET A 174 11.17 -6.55 7.04
N ALA A 175 11.20 -7.70 7.73
CA ALA A 175 11.77 -7.82 9.07
C ALA A 175 13.30 -7.67 9.09
N SER A 176 13.99 -7.96 7.97
CA SER A 176 15.43 -7.76 7.84
C SER A 176 15.82 -6.30 7.60
N ALA A 177 14.88 -5.46 7.14
CA ALA A 177 15.10 -4.06 6.78
C ALA A 177 15.70 -3.24 7.94
N LYS A 178 16.44 -2.20 7.60
CA LYS A 178 16.82 -1.18 8.59
C LYS A 178 15.62 -0.23 8.75
N VAL A 179 15.21 -0.01 9.99
CA VAL A 179 14.03 0.80 10.30
C VAL A 179 14.43 1.96 11.21
N GLU A 180 14.06 3.16 10.81
CA GLU A 180 14.13 4.38 11.63
C GLU A 180 12.70 4.90 11.80
N VAL A 181 12.35 5.36 13.01
CA VAL A 181 11.00 5.83 13.32
C VAL A 181 11.06 7.20 13.95
N LEU A 182 10.24 8.11 13.44
CA LEU A 182 9.97 9.41 14.06
C LEU A 182 8.48 9.46 14.42
N ASN A 183 8.13 10.12 15.53
CA ASN A 183 6.74 10.53 15.70
C ASN A 183 6.39 11.48 14.53
N LEU A 184 5.18 11.40 13.98
CA LEU A 184 4.76 12.28 12.88
C LEU A 184 4.82 13.77 13.27
N ASN A 185 4.84 14.00 14.58
CA ASN A 185 4.88 15.25 15.28
C ASN A 185 6.33 15.78 15.52
N HIS A 186 7.35 15.06 15.04
CA HIS A 186 8.74 15.44 15.21
C HIS A 186 9.06 16.80 14.54
N PRO A 187 9.81 17.72 15.19
CA PRO A 187 10.11 19.04 14.65
C PRO A 187 10.70 19.02 13.23
N ASP A 188 11.60 18.08 12.96
CA ASP A 188 12.26 17.93 11.65
C ASP A 188 11.29 17.58 10.50
N LEU A 189 10.09 17.09 10.80
CA LEU A 189 9.07 16.79 9.79
C LEU A 189 8.15 17.98 9.51
N ARG A 190 8.13 19.01 10.37
CA ARG A 190 7.12 20.07 10.35
C ARG A 190 7.06 20.80 9.02
N ASP A 191 8.19 21.32 8.54
CA ASP A 191 8.24 22.13 7.33
C ASP A 191 7.88 21.30 6.09
N THR A 192 8.34 20.05 6.06
CA THR A 192 8.00 19.08 5.01
C THR A 192 6.51 18.78 4.99
N ILE A 193 5.89 18.50 6.14
CA ILE A 193 4.45 18.23 6.25
C ILE A 193 3.64 19.45 5.82
N LEU A 194 4.02 20.66 6.27
CA LEU A 194 3.33 21.90 5.88
C LEU A 194 3.44 22.16 4.37
N SER A 195 4.60 21.90 3.77
CA SER A 195 4.81 22.03 2.33
C SER A 195 3.94 21.04 1.54
N ILE A 196 3.94 19.77 1.93
CA ILE A 196 3.08 18.74 1.32
C ILE A 196 1.60 19.12 1.46
N ALA A 197 1.19 19.53 2.66
CA ALA A 197 -0.19 19.92 2.92
C ALA A 197 -0.64 21.05 1.99
N LYS A 198 0.20 22.09 1.84
CA LYS A 198 -0.04 23.19 0.90
C LYS A 198 -0.18 22.70 -0.55
N ASN A 199 0.70 21.82 -1.00
CA ASN A 199 0.68 21.30 -2.38
C ASN A 199 -0.56 20.45 -2.70
N HIS A 200 -1.11 19.77 -1.70
CA HIS A 200 -2.30 18.92 -1.85
C HIS A 200 -3.58 19.53 -1.29
N SER A 201 -3.58 20.83 -0.98
CA SER A 201 -4.73 21.54 -0.40
C SER A 201 -5.28 20.88 0.88
N LEU A 202 -4.40 20.30 1.70
CA LEU A 202 -4.73 19.76 3.00
C LEU A 202 -4.51 20.81 4.10
N ILE A 203 -5.34 20.75 5.13
CA ILE A 203 -5.19 21.56 6.35
C ILE A 203 -4.37 20.75 7.35
N VAL A 204 -3.32 21.34 7.93
CA VAL A 204 -2.66 20.75 9.10
C VAL A 204 -3.37 21.25 10.33
N ASN A 205 -3.84 20.34 11.19
CA ASN A 205 -4.29 20.68 12.53
C ASN A 205 -3.14 20.37 13.50
N PRO A 206 -2.27 21.35 13.82
CA PRO A 206 -1.21 21.15 14.79
C PRO A 206 -1.81 21.09 16.18
N TYR A 207 -1.58 19.96 16.87
CA TYR A 207 -1.69 19.74 18.32
C TYR A 207 -2.92 20.31 19.03
#